data_AF-A0A5K1EIZ4-F1
#
_entry.id   AF-A0A5K1EIZ4-F1
#
_cell.length_a   1.000
_cell.length_b   1.000
_cell.length_c   1.000
_cell.angle_alpha   90.00
_cell.angle_beta   90.00
_cell.angle_gamma   90.00
#
_symmetry.space_group_name_H-M   'P 1'
#
loop_
_entity.id
_entity.type
_entity.pdbx_description
1 polymer ?
#
loop_
_entity_poly.entity_id
_entity_poly.type
_entity_poly.pdbx_seq_one_letter_code
_entity_poly.pdbx_strand_id
1 'polypeptide(L)' 'DEVFQIGWSPKNETILASCCAGRRLMVWDLS' A
#
# COMPACT_ATOMS: atom_id res chain seq x y z
N ASP A 1 -6.69 -8.93 9.86
CA ASP A 1 -5.95 -8.86 8.59
C ASP A 1 -4.60 -8.24 8.85
N GLU A 2 -3.54 -9.01 8.64
CA GLU A 2 -2.15 -8.61 8.87
C GLU A 2 -1.53 -8.12 7.55
N VAL A 3 -0.74 -7.05 7.60
CA VAL A 3 -0.06 -6.49 6.42
C VAL A 3 1.31 -7.13 6.31
N PHE A 4 1.60 -7.73 5.15
CA PHE A 4 2.86 -8.46 4.92
C PHE A 4 3.90 -7.62 4.18
N GLN A 5 3.43 -6.70 3.33
CA GLN A 5 4.29 -5.84 2.55
C GLN A 5 3.66 -4.47 2.37
N ILE A 6 4.52 -3.46 2.36
CA ILE A 6 4.18 -2.10 1.97
C ILE A 6 5.17 -1.61 0.93
N GLY A 7 4.75 -0.62 0.14
CA GLY A 7 5.60 0.05 -0.84
C GLY A 7 5.10 1.44 -1.14
N TRP A 8 6.03 2.40 -1.13
CA TRP A 8 5.76 3.77 -1.58
C TRP A 8 5.82 3.85 -3.10
N SER A 9 5.01 4.73 -3.69
CA SER A 9 5.12 5.01 -5.12
C SER A 9 6.43 5.75 -5.42
N PRO A 10 7.25 5.27 -6.39
CA PRO A 10 8.50 5.95 -6.75
C PRO A 10 8.28 7.28 -7.47
N LYS A 11 7.04 7.57 -7.89
CA LYS A 11 6.68 8.80 -8.62
C LYS A 11 5.92 9.81 -7.76
N ASN A 12 5.29 9.35 -6.67
CA ASN A 12 4.50 10.21 -5.80
C ASN A 12 4.67 9.78 -4.34
N GLU A 13 5.33 10.62 -3.55
CA GLU A 13 5.63 10.36 -2.14
C GLU A 13 4.38 10.24 -1.26
N THR A 14 3.23 10.79 -1.68
CA THR A 14 1.98 10.69 -0.89
C THR A 14 1.19 9.41 -1.14
N ILE A 15 1.59 8.60 -2.12
CA ILE A 15 0.89 7.36 -2.47
C ILE A 15 1.60 6.15 -1.86
N LEU A 16 0.85 5.40 -1.05
CA LEU A 16 1.30 4.16 -0.42
C LEU A 16 0.47 2.98 -0.93
N ALA A 17 1.10 1.82 -1.08
CA ALA A 17 0.44 0.56 -1.34
C ALA A 17 0.74 -0.46 -0.23
N SER A 18 -0.26 -1.24 0.17
CA SER A 18 -0.11 -2.32 1.15
C SER A 18 -0.78 -3.61 0.66
N CYS A 19 -0.15 -4.76 0.91
CA CYS A 19 -0.72 -6.08 0.61
C CYS A 19 -1.04 -6.89 1.87
N CYS A 20 -2.12 -7.67 1.79
CA CYS A 20 -2.62 -8.50 2.89
C CYS A 20 -2.87 -9.94 2.41
N ALA A 21 -2.80 -10.92 3.33
CA ALA A 21 -2.97 -12.35 3.05
C ALA A 21 -4.31 -12.70 2.41
N GLY A 22 -5.33 -11.85 2.56
CA GLY A 22 -6.63 -11.99 1.93
C GLY A 22 -6.63 -11.78 0.40
N ARG A 23 -5.47 -11.81 -0.27
CA ARG A 23 -5.30 -11.47 -1.71
C ARG A 23 -5.84 -10.08 -2.04
N ARG A 24 -5.73 -9.17 -1.08
CA ARG A 24 -6.19 -7.79 -1.21
C ARG A 24 -4.97 -6.87 -1.24
N LEU A 25 -5.07 -5.88 -2.11
CA LEU A 25 -4.10 -4.80 -2.23
C LEU A 25 -4.87 -3.50 -2.04
N MET A 26 -4.37 -2.64 -1.17
CA MET A 26 -4.96 -1.33 -0.91
C MET A 26 -3.98 -0.25 -1.37
N VAL A 27 -4.52 0.78 -2.01
CA VAL A 27 -3.79 1.98 -2.41
C VAL A 27 -4.35 3.12 -1.57
N TRP A 28 -3.44 3.86 -0.94
CA TRP A 28 -3.74 4.95 -0.03
C TRP A 28 -3.21 6.24 -0.65
N ASP A 29 -4.07 7.25 -0.70
CA ASP A 29 -3.67 8.62 -0.97
C ASP A 29 -3.62 9.36 0.36
N LEU A 30 -2.42 9.85 0.71
CA LEU A 30 -2.13 10.51 1.98
C LEU A 30 -2.02 12.04 1.83
N SER A 31 -2.51 12.58 0.71
CA SER A 31 -2.65 14.03 0.53
C SER A 31 -3.73 14.65 1.43
#